data_AF-A0A5C6M2G8-F1
#
_entry.id   AF-A0A5C6M2G8-F1
#
_cell.length_a   1.000
_cell.length_b   1.000
_cell.length_c   1.000
_cell.angle_alpha   90.00
_cell.angle_beta   90.00
_cell.angle_gamma   90.00
#
_symmetry.space_group_name_H-M   'P 1'
#
loop_
_entity.id
_entity.type
_entity.pdbx_description
1 polymer ?
#
loop_
_entity_poly.entity_id
_entity_poly.type
_entity_poly.pdbx_seq_one_letter_code
_entity_poly.pdbx_strand_id
1 'polypeptide(L)'
;KSVRRFEDTKHLIPAGNLFELRFEDLEQAPADVLEKLHASLNLPGWDEAEAPIRKVVSGFSTYRKNSYRIDADTIKMLETRLRWVFDLYGYSLTQGDSAAA
;
A
#
# COMPACT_ATOMS: atom_id res chain seq x y z
N LYS A 1 4.22 19.83 -2.90
CA LYS A 1 2.84 20.29 -3.22
C LYS A 1 1.91 19.15 -3.65
N SER A 2 2.37 17.89 -3.66
CA SER A 2 1.72 16.82 -4.45
C SER A 2 0.62 16.04 -3.71
N VAL A 3 0.84 15.56 -2.47
CA VAL A 3 -0.13 14.70 -1.76
C VAL A 3 -1.41 15.44 -1.37
N ARG A 4 -1.31 16.65 -0.79
CA ARG A 4 -2.50 17.44 -0.42
C ARG A 4 -3.40 17.71 -1.62
N ARG A 5 -2.81 18.14 -2.74
CA ARG A 5 -3.56 18.40 -3.97
C ARG A 5 -4.24 17.14 -4.48
N PHE A 6 -3.55 16.00 -4.45
CA PHE A 6 -4.14 14.72 -4.81
C PHE A 6 -5.36 14.42 -3.93
N GLU A 7 -5.22 14.43 -2.60
CA GLU A 7 -6.33 14.15 -1.67
C GLU A 7 -7.50 15.13 -1.82
N ASP A 8 -7.22 16.43 -1.92
CA ASP A 8 -8.24 17.46 -2.13
C ASP A 8 -9.03 17.24 -3.43
N THR A 9 -8.41 16.66 -4.45
CA THR A 9 -9.03 16.44 -5.78
C THR A 9 -9.40 14.99 -6.06
N LYS A 10 -9.13 14.07 -5.12
CA LYS A 10 -9.34 12.63 -5.28
C LYS A 10 -10.80 12.28 -5.59
N HIS A 11 -11.72 13.04 -5.02
CA HIS A 11 -13.15 12.94 -5.28
C HIS A 11 -13.57 13.22 -6.74
N LEU A 12 -12.68 13.83 -7.55
CA LEU A 12 -12.91 14.07 -8.97
C LEU A 12 -12.56 12.85 -9.83
N ILE A 13 -11.90 11.83 -9.26
CA ILE A 13 -11.55 10.62 -10.00
C ILE A 13 -12.81 9.76 -10.18
N PRO A 14 -13.18 9.38 -11.42
CA PRO A 14 -14.34 8.53 -11.66
C PRO A 14 -14.25 7.19 -10.92
N ALA A 15 -15.40 6.65 -10.53
CA ALA A 15 -15.49 5.28 -10.06
C ALA A 15 -14.93 4.33 -11.14
N GLY A 16 -14.12 3.35 -10.73
CA GLY A 16 -13.42 2.48 -11.67
C GLY A 16 -12.00 2.94 -12.06
N ASN A 17 -11.57 4.14 -11.66
CA ASN A 17 -10.28 4.69 -12.09
C ASN A 17 -9.25 4.85 -10.94
N LEU A 18 -9.61 4.47 -9.71
CA LEU A 18 -8.72 4.47 -8.56
C LEU A 18 -8.95 3.21 -7.73
N PHE A 19 -7.87 2.53 -7.39
CA PHE A 19 -7.83 1.47 -6.40
C PHE A 19 -6.71 1.77 -5.43
N GLU A 20 -7.03 1.78 -4.14
CA GLU A 20 -6.06 2.01 -3.07
C GLU A 20 -5.91 0.73 -2.25
N LEU A 21 -4.66 0.44 -1.89
CA LEU A 21 -4.33 -0.74 -1.11
C LEU A 21 -3.24 -0.38 -0.11
N ARG A 22 -3.24 -1.11 0.99
CA ARG A 22 -2.16 -1.09 1.97
C ARG A 22 -1.13 -2.14 1.62
N PHE A 23 0.15 -1.79 1.74
CA PHE A 23 1.24 -2.68 1.35
C PHE A 23 1.24 -3.98 2.17
N GLU A 24 0.96 -3.90 3.46
CA GLU A 24 0.86 -5.05 4.35
C GLU A 24 -0.27 -6.02 3.93
N ASP A 25 -1.36 -5.51 3.35
CA ASP A 25 -2.46 -6.36 2.85
C ASP A 25 -2.04 -7.07 1.56
N LEU A 26 -1.29 -6.38 0.70
CA LEU A 26 -0.72 -6.96 -0.52
C LEU A 26 0.27 -8.07 -0.20
N GLU A 27 1.11 -7.91 0.82
CA GLU A 27 2.06 -8.95 1.21
C GLU A 27 1.39 -10.20 1.77
N GLN A 28 0.30 -10.02 2.52
CA GLN A 28 -0.43 -11.14 3.13
C GLN A 28 -1.23 -11.94 2.09
N ALA A 29 -1.87 -11.25 1.14
CA ALA A 29 -2.73 -11.90 0.13
C ALA A 29 -2.56 -11.25 -1.27
N PRO A 30 -1.39 -11.42 -1.93
CA PRO A 30 -1.10 -10.69 -3.16
C PRO A 30 -2.10 -10.95 -4.29
N ALA A 31 -2.43 -12.23 -4.52
CA ALA A 31 -3.34 -12.62 -5.59
C ALA A 31 -4.75 -12.06 -5.37
N ASP A 32 -5.25 -12.12 -4.14
CA ASP A 32 -6.61 -11.67 -3.82
C ASP A 32 -6.72 -10.13 -3.88
N VAL A 33 -5.64 -9.42 -3.54
CA VAL A 33 -5.56 -7.96 -3.72
C VAL A 33 -5.54 -7.60 -5.21
N LEU A 34 -4.81 -8.35 -6.04
CA LEU A 34 -4.77 -8.15 -7.48
C LEU A 34 -6.10 -8.48 -8.17
N GLU A 35 -6.82 -9.48 -7.69
CA GLU A 35 -8.19 -9.79 -8.13
C GLU A 35 -9.13 -8.61 -7.86
N LYS A 36 -9.13 -8.11 -6.62
CA LYS A 36 -9.92 -6.94 -6.21
C LYS A 36 -9.56 -5.70 -7.02
N LEU A 37 -8.27 -5.50 -7.32
CA LEU A 37 -7.80 -4.42 -8.19
C LEU A 37 -8.39 -4.56 -9.59
N HIS A 38 -8.33 -5.75 -10.19
CA HIS A 38 -8.89 -6.01 -11.52
C HIS A 38 -10.39 -5.70 -11.57
N ALA A 39 -11.14 -6.21 -10.59
CA ALA A 39 -12.57 -5.95 -10.48
C ALA A 39 -12.88 -4.46 -10.26
N SER A 40 -12.15 -3.80 -9.34
CA SER A 40 -12.39 -2.39 -8.99
C SER A 40 -12.05 -1.43 -10.12
N LEU A 41 -11.06 -1.76 -10.95
CA LEU A 41 -10.63 -0.96 -12.09
C LEU A 41 -11.32 -1.37 -13.42
N ASN A 42 -12.27 -2.31 -13.38
CA ASN A 42 -12.91 -2.89 -14.56
C ASN A 42 -11.92 -3.38 -15.62
N LEU A 43 -10.80 -3.97 -15.17
CA LEU A 43 -9.78 -4.49 -16.08
C LEU A 43 -10.20 -5.88 -16.59
N PRO A 44 -10.31 -6.07 -17.92
CA PRO A 44 -10.65 -7.37 -18.49
C PRO A 44 -9.51 -8.38 -18.33
N GLY A 45 -9.81 -9.65 -18.54
CA GLY A 45 -8.80 -10.71 -18.66
C GLY A 45 -8.29 -11.31 -17.34
N TRP A 46 -9.01 -11.13 -16.24
CA TRP A 46 -8.64 -11.78 -14.96
C TRP A 46 -8.59 -13.30 -15.08
N ASP A 47 -9.61 -13.92 -15.71
CA ASP A 47 -9.70 -15.39 -15.84
C ASP A 47 -8.47 -16.02 -16.51
N GLU A 48 -7.87 -15.32 -17.48
CA GLU A 48 -6.66 -15.75 -18.17
C GLU A 48 -5.38 -15.39 -17.39
N ALA A 49 -5.41 -14.27 -16.65
CA ALA A 49 -4.27 -13.74 -15.92
C ALA A 49 -4.10 -14.34 -14.51
N GLU A 50 -5.15 -14.91 -13.91
CA GLU A 50 -5.14 -15.39 -12.53
C GLU A 50 -4.04 -16.44 -12.31
N ALA A 51 -4.02 -17.50 -13.12
CA ALA A 51 -3.06 -18.59 -12.99
C ALA A 51 -1.58 -18.12 -13.10
N PRO A 52 -1.18 -17.34 -14.13
CA PRO A 52 0.19 -16.83 -14.21
C PRO A 52 0.51 -15.82 -13.08
N ILE A 53 -0.45 -14.98 -12.66
CA ILE A 53 -0.27 -14.07 -11.52
C ILE A 53 -0.01 -14.86 -10.24
N ARG A 54 -0.86 -15.84 -9.91
CA ARG A 54 -0.71 -16.68 -8.70
C ARG A 54 0.63 -17.39 -8.68
N LYS A 55 1.09 -17.89 -9.84
CA LYS A 55 2.42 -18.49 -9.97
C LYS A 55 3.54 -17.51 -9.64
N VAL A 56 3.49 -16.29 -10.18
CA VAL A 56 4.53 -15.27 -9.92
C VAL A 56 4.52 -14.84 -8.45
N VAL A 57 3.35 -14.55 -7.89
CA VAL A 57 3.27 -14.00 -6.52
C VAL A 57 3.66 -15.01 -5.44
N SER A 58 3.46 -16.31 -5.69
CA SER A 58 3.95 -17.37 -4.79
C SER A 58 5.49 -17.35 -4.61
N GLY A 59 6.22 -16.80 -5.59
CA GLY A 59 7.68 -16.64 -5.55
C GLY A 59 8.16 -15.50 -4.65
N PHE A 60 7.31 -14.53 -4.30
CA PHE A 60 7.70 -13.36 -3.51
C PHE A 60 7.82 -13.60 -2.01
N SER A 61 7.39 -14.77 -1.52
CA SER A 61 7.46 -15.16 -0.09
C SER A 61 8.88 -15.18 0.50
N THR A 62 9.91 -15.17 -0.35
CA THR A 62 11.33 -15.22 0.06
C THR A 62 11.98 -13.84 0.18
N TYR A 63 11.29 -12.76 -0.16
CA TYR A 63 11.86 -11.42 -0.09
C TYR A 63 11.94 -10.92 1.35
N ARG A 64 13.16 -10.65 1.83
CA ARG A 64 13.41 -10.12 3.18
C ARG A 64 13.45 -8.59 3.14
N LYS A 65 12.55 -7.94 3.88
CA LYS A 65 12.59 -6.48 4.09
C LYS A 65 13.89 -6.07 4.77
N ASN A 66 14.49 -4.99 4.29
CA ASN A 66 15.55 -4.31 5.02
C ASN A 66 14.95 -3.61 6.25
N SER A 67 15.55 -3.82 7.42
CA SER A 67 15.19 -3.06 8.62
C SER A 67 15.89 -1.70 8.58
N TYR A 68 15.11 -0.62 8.50
CA TYR A 68 15.61 0.74 8.65
C TYR A 68 15.13 1.32 9.98
N ARG A 69 16.07 1.85 10.77
CA ARG A 69 15.75 2.54 12.02
C ARG A 69 15.79 4.04 11.75
N ILE A 70 14.66 4.70 11.99
CA ILE A 70 14.53 6.16 11.90
C ILE A 70 14.98 6.76 13.24
N ASP A 71 15.84 7.77 13.18
CA ASP A 71 16.28 8.49 14.38
C ASP A 71 15.17 9.39 14.96
N ALA A 72 15.30 9.74 16.24
CA ALA A 72 14.27 10.47 16.97
C ALA A 72 14.02 11.89 16.42
N ASP A 73 15.05 12.56 15.91
CA ASP A 73 14.92 13.91 15.35
C ASP A 73 14.14 13.86 14.02
N THR A 74 14.41 12.84 13.20
CA THR A 74 13.64 12.58 11.98
C THR A 74 12.19 12.23 12.31
N ILE A 75 11.92 11.37 13.30
CA ILE A 75 10.54 11.05 13.74
C ILE A 75 9.82 12.34 14.15
N LYS A 76 10.44 13.18 14.98
CA LYS A 76 9.86 14.46 15.42
C LYS A 76 9.57 15.39 14.26
N MET A 77 10.46 15.46 13.27
CA MET A 77 10.28 16.24 12.06
C MET A 77 9.11 15.72 11.22
N LEU A 78 8.98 14.39 11.06
CA LEU A 78 7.88 13.75 10.35
C LEU A 78 6.54 13.97 11.06
N GLU A 79 6.49 13.81 12.38
CA GLU A 79 5.30 14.12 13.17
C GLU A 79 4.88 15.57 13.00
N THR A 80 5.82 16.51 13.06
CA THR A 80 5.50 17.94 12.96
C THR A 80 4.94 18.30 11.58
N ARG A 81 5.47 17.70 10.51
CA ARG A 81 5.17 18.12 9.12
C ARG A 81 4.12 17.26 8.42
N LEU A 82 4.03 15.99 8.78
CA LEU A 82 3.31 14.96 8.03
C LEU A 82 2.32 14.16 8.87
N ARG A 83 2.14 14.43 10.17
CA ARG A 83 1.14 13.74 11.02
C ARG A 83 -0.23 13.61 10.36
N TRP A 84 -0.70 14.68 9.70
CA TRP A 84 -1.97 14.66 8.96
C TRP A 84 -2.06 13.55 7.88
N VAL A 85 -0.96 13.18 7.24
CA VAL A 85 -0.91 12.08 6.24
C VAL A 85 -1.03 10.74 6.94
N PHE A 86 -0.31 10.58 8.05
CA PHE A 86 -0.35 9.36 8.86
C PHE A 86 -1.76 9.12 9.40
N ASP A 87 -2.40 10.17 9.92
CA ASP A 87 -3.78 10.13 10.39
C ASP A 87 -4.76 9.79 9.25
N LEU A 88 -4.57 10.39 8.06
CA LEU A 88 -5.44 10.16 6.90
C LEU A 88 -5.47 8.69 6.47
N TYR A 89 -4.33 8.01 6.50
CA TYR A 89 -4.21 6.62 6.07
C TYR A 89 -4.14 5.62 7.24
N GLY A 90 -4.29 6.07 8.49
CA GLY A 90 -4.28 5.22 9.67
C GLY A 90 -2.92 4.59 10.02
N TYR A 91 -1.81 5.22 9.62
CA TYR A 91 -0.46 4.77 9.99
C TYR A 91 0.04 5.50 11.24
N SER A 92 0.98 4.88 11.96
CA SER A 92 1.65 5.48 13.11
C SER A 92 3.15 5.53 12.90
N LEU A 93 3.78 6.66 13.22
CA LEU A 93 5.24 6.82 13.16
C LEU A 93 5.98 6.02 14.25
N THR A 94 5.25 5.58 15.27
CA THR A 94 5.75 4.69 16.31
C THR A 94 5.49 3.24 15.95
N GLN A 95 6.31 2.67 15.08
CA GLN A 95 6.53 1.22 15.07
C GLN A 95 8.02 0.92 14.85
N GLY A 96 8.75 0.85 15.94
CA GLY A 96 9.74 -0.21 16.08
C GLY A 96 8.98 -1.48 16.44
N ASP A 97 8.43 -2.18 15.45
CA ASP A 97 8.02 -3.58 15.55
C ASP A 97 7.86 -4.16 14.14
N SER A 98 9.01 -4.36 13.50
CA SER A 98 9.17 -5.42 12.51
C SER A 98 10.33 -6.30 12.99
N ALA A 99 10.08 -7.02 14.08
CA ALA A 99 10.89 -8.16 14.48
C ALA A 99 9.94 -9.33 14.80
N ALA A 100 9.77 -10.18 13.79
CA ALA A 100 9.64 -11.63 13.87
C ALA A 100 8.74 -12.23 14.98
N ALA A 101 7.60 -12.77 14.55
CA ALA A 101 7.15 -14.08 15.02
C ALA A 101 7.49 -15.12 13.93
#